data_AF-A0A662Z445-F1
#
_entry.id   AF-A0A662Z445-F1
#
_cell.length_a   1.000
_cell.length_b   1.000
_cell.length_c   1.000
_cell.angle_alpha   90.00
_cell.angle_beta   90.00
_cell.angle_gamma   90.00
#
_symmetry.space_group_name_H-M   'P 1'
#
loop_
_entity.id
_entity.type
_entity.pdbx_description
1 polymer ?
#
loop_
_entity_poly.entity_id
_entity_poly.type
_entity_poly.pdbx_seq_one_letter_code
_entity_poly.pdbx_strand_id
1 'polypeptide(L)'
;MFKFDKFTRPYYISNAVFYIFTTAVLALIYYYIFWPPISEVTTDDFFANFGLREFGGALFFLVLVIVPLLVIFGALYHLYKAITVKKDAVQDND
;
A
#
# COMPACT_ATOMS: atom_id res chain seq x y z
N MET A 1 -7.64 4.25 -15.27
CA MET A 1 -6.21 3.94 -15.50
C MET A 1 -5.83 4.53 -16.84
N PHE A 2 -5.01 5.57 -16.86
CA PHE A 2 -4.55 6.16 -18.13
C PHE A 2 -3.86 5.06 -18.93
N LYS A 3 -4.26 4.87 -20.20
CA LYS A 3 -3.68 3.86 -21.10
C LYS A 3 -2.31 4.37 -21.57
N PHE A 4 -1.33 4.37 -20.69
CA PHE A 4 0.07 4.55 -21.07
C PHE A 4 0.67 3.19 -21.38
N ASP A 5 1.53 3.15 -22.39
CA ASP A 5 2.26 1.93 -22.72
C ASP A 5 3.06 1.46 -21.52
N LYS A 6 2.97 0.16 -21.25
CA LYS A 6 3.66 -0.46 -20.12
C LYS A 6 5.16 -0.20 -20.24
N PHE A 7 5.82 -0.07 -19.09
CA PHE A 7 7.27 0.18 -18.99
C PHE A 7 7.75 1.55 -19.50
N THR A 8 6.84 2.48 -19.82
CA THR A 8 7.20 3.86 -20.14
C THR A 8 7.26 4.76 -18.90
N ARG A 9 8.01 5.87 -18.95
CA ARG A 9 8.01 6.85 -17.84
C ARG A 9 6.62 7.36 -17.47
N PRO A 10 5.72 7.74 -18.41
CA PRO A 10 4.36 8.17 -18.08
C PRO A 10 3.56 7.11 -17.32
N TYR A 11 3.76 5.82 -17.65
CA TYR A 11 3.16 4.70 -16.91
C TYR A 11 3.64 4.67 -15.45
N TYR A 12 4.96 4.74 -15.22
CA TYR A 12 5.51 4.71 -13.86
C TYR A 12 5.13 5.94 -13.04
N ILE A 13 5.13 7.14 -13.63
CA ILE A 13 4.73 8.38 -12.95
C ILE A 13 3.26 8.33 -12.55
N SER A 14 2.37 7.94 -13.48
CA SER A 14 0.93 7.89 -13.21
C SER A 14 0.60 6.88 -12.11
N ASN A 15 1.26 5.72 -12.14
CA ASN A 15 1.11 4.73 -11.08
C ASN A 15 1.72 5.22 -9.76
N ALA A 16 2.89 5.85 -9.76
CA ALA A 16 3.49 6.40 -8.54
C ALA A 16 2.55 7.40 -7.87
N VAL A 17 1.96 8.33 -8.64
CA VAL A 17 0.97 9.29 -8.12
C VAL A 17 -0.24 8.58 -7.52
N PHE A 18 -0.77 7.55 -8.20
CA PHE A 18 -1.88 6.75 -7.69
C PHE A 18 -1.54 6.05 -6.36
N TYR A 19 -0.37 5.41 -6.27
CA TYR A 19 0.05 4.72 -5.05
C TYR A 19 0.32 5.70 -3.90
N ILE A 20 0.90 6.87 -4.17
CA ILE A 20 1.10 7.93 -3.16
C ILE A 20 -0.24 8.44 -2.65
N PHE A 21 -1.17 8.76 -3.55
CA PHE A 21 -2.52 9.18 -3.16
C PHE A 21 -3.23 8.12 -2.34
N THR A 22 -3.18 6.86 -2.77
CA THR A 22 -3.76 5.72 -2.04
C THR A 22 -3.11 5.57 -0.66
N THR A 23 -1.79 5.73 -0.55
CA THR A 23 -1.08 5.69 0.72
C THR A 23 -1.56 6.79 1.66
N ALA A 24 -1.75 8.02 1.16
CA ALA A 24 -2.27 9.13 1.95
C ALA A 24 -3.69 8.86 2.46
N VAL A 25 -4.58 8.35 1.60
CA VAL A 25 -5.94 7.97 1.99
C VAL A 25 -5.93 6.84 3.02
N LEU A 26 -5.12 5.80 2.82
CA LEU A 26 -4.97 4.72 3.78
C LEU A 26 -4.43 5.20 5.12
N ALA A 27 -3.47 6.12 5.13
CA ALA A 27 -2.94 6.73 6.35
C ALA A 27 -4.03 7.50 7.12
N LEU A 28 -4.89 8.25 6.42
CA LEU A 28 -6.03 8.93 7.04
C LEU A 28 -7.05 7.94 7.63
N ILE A 29 -7.39 6.89 6.89
CA ILE A 29 -8.26 5.81 7.38
C ILE A 29 -7.65 5.18 8.63
N TYR A 30 -6.35 4.88 8.61
CA TYR A 30 -5.63 4.33 9.75
C TYR A 30 -5.69 5.24 10.95
N TYR A 31 -5.40 6.52 10.76
CA TYR A 31 -5.36 7.50 11.84
C TYR A 31 -6.73 7.78 12.46
N TYR A 32 -7.80 7.86 11.66
CA TYR A 32 -9.12 8.22 12.18
C TYR A 32 -10.00 7.04 12.58
N ILE A 33 -9.85 5.88 11.93
CA ILE A 33 -10.72 4.72 12.16
C ILE A 33 -10.02 3.69 13.03
N PHE A 34 -8.75 3.37 12.73
CA PHE A 34 -8.07 2.26 13.37
C PHE A 34 -7.20 2.66 14.56
N TRP A 35 -6.63 3.86 14.58
CA TRP A 35 -5.79 4.32 15.69
C TRP A 35 -6.54 4.39 17.03
N PRO A 36 -7.77 4.91 17.14
CA PRO A 36 -8.49 4.92 18.42
C PRO A 36 -8.64 3.53 19.05
N PRO A 37 -9.22 2.51 18.36
CA PRO A 37 -9.34 1.18 18.95
C PRO A 37 -7.98 0.51 19.16
N ILE A 38 -6.97 0.75 18.33
CA ILE A 38 -5.62 0.21 18.55
C ILE A 38 -4.98 0.81 19.81
N SER A 39 -5.18 2.11 20.06
CA SER A 39 -4.59 2.80 21.21
C SER A 39 -5.26 2.46 22.55
N GLU A 40 -6.54 2.08 22.51
CA GLU A 40 -7.35 1.78 23.70
C GLU A 40 -7.30 0.29 24.10
N VAL A 41 -6.97 -0.61 23.18
CA VAL A 41 -6.87 -2.04 23.46
C VAL A 41 -5.46 -2.35 23.98
N THR A 42 -5.31 -2.46 25.29
CA THR A 42 -4.14 -3.13 25.89
C THR A 42 -4.11 -4.56 25.40
N THR A 43 -3.07 -4.92 24.65
CA THR A 43 -2.88 -6.19 23.94
C THR A 43 -3.15 -7.43 24.80
N ASP A 44 -3.01 -7.31 26.12
CA ASP A 44 -3.13 -8.40 27.09
C ASP A 44 -4.57 -8.95 27.21
N ASP A 45 -5.61 -8.10 27.12
CA ASP A 45 -7.01 -8.56 27.21
C ASP A 45 -7.51 -9.23 25.92
N PHE A 46 -6.91 -8.88 24.78
CA PHE A 46 -7.24 -9.44 23.46
C PHE A 46 -6.73 -10.88 23.32
N PHE A 47 -5.56 -11.19 23.87
CA PHE A 47 -4.97 -12.54 23.83
C PHE A 47 -5.45 -13.45 24.96
N ALA A 48 -5.94 -12.91 26.09
CA ALA A 48 -6.45 -13.70 27.21
C ALA A 48 -7.79 -14.42 26.92
N ASN A 49 -8.58 -13.93 25.96
CA ASN A 49 -9.91 -14.46 25.63
C ASN A 49 -10.00 -15.05 24.20
N PHE A 50 -8.88 -15.55 23.66
CA PHE A 50 -8.76 -15.90 22.24
C PHE A 50 -9.72 -17.02 21.80
N GLY A 51 -10.81 -16.65 21.12
CA GLY A 51 -11.79 -17.54 20.47
C GLY A 51 -11.87 -17.35 18.96
N LEU A 52 -12.91 -17.91 18.32
CA LEU A 52 -13.12 -17.82 16.85
C LEU A 52 -13.30 -16.38 16.34
N ARG A 53 -13.88 -15.50 17.16
CA ARG A 53 -14.08 -14.08 16.84
C ARG A 53 -12.74 -13.33 16.88
N GLU A 54 -11.91 -13.66 17.87
CA GLU A 54 -10.59 -13.09 18.10
C GLU A 54 -9.60 -13.55 17.02
N PHE A 55 -9.70 -14.80 16.55
CA PHE A 55 -8.96 -15.29 15.38
C PHE A 55 -9.32 -14.53 14.09
N GLY A 56 -10.62 -14.30 13.85
CA GLY A 56 -11.09 -13.47 12.73
C GLY A 56 -10.56 -12.03 12.83
N GLY A 57 -10.57 -11.47 14.04
CA GLY A 57 -9.95 -10.17 14.33
C GLY A 57 -8.45 -10.14 14.05
N ALA A 58 -7.71 -11.18 14.44
CA ALA A 58 -6.27 -11.28 14.20
C ALA A 58 -5.92 -11.38 12.70
N LEU A 59 -6.67 -12.16 11.92
CA LEU A 59 -6.53 -12.19 10.46
C LEU A 59 -6.85 -10.83 9.82
N PHE A 60 -7.88 -10.15 10.32
CA PHE A 60 -8.21 -8.80 9.87
C PHE A 60 -7.09 -7.81 10.18
N PHE A 61 -6.50 -7.84 11.38
CA PHE A 61 -5.34 -7.04 11.75
C PHE A 61 -4.11 -7.32 10.88
N LEU A 62 -3.88 -8.60 10.53
CA LEU A 62 -2.81 -8.99 9.62
C LEU A 62 -3.00 -8.38 8.22
N VAL A 63 -4.21 -8.44 7.66
CA VAL A 63 -4.54 -7.79 6.38
C VAL A 63 -4.37 -6.28 6.48
N LEU A 64 -4.84 -5.70 7.58
CA LEU A 64 -4.68 -4.30 7.92
C LEU A 64 -3.21 -3.89 7.80
N VAL A 65 -2.27 -4.64 8.38
CA VAL A 65 -0.84 -4.31 8.31
C VAL A 65 -0.24 -4.59 6.92
N ILE A 66 -0.58 -5.70 6.29
CA ILE A 66 0.02 -6.12 5.01
C ILE A 66 -0.36 -5.17 3.87
N VAL A 67 -1.62 -4.73 3.79
CA VAL A 67 -2.12 -3.93 2.66
C VAL A 67 -1.37 -2.58 2.52
N PRO A 68 -1.23 -1.74 3.57
CA PRO A 68 -0.44 -0.52 3.53
C PRO A 68 1.02 -0.76 3.14
N LEU A 69 1.64 -1.83 3.65
CA LEU A 69 3.02 -2.19 3.29
C LEU A 69 3.15 -2.49 1.78
N LEU A 70 2.18 -3.21 1.20
CA LEU A 70 2.14 -3.47 -0.24
C LEU A 70 1.91 -2.20 -1.06
N VAL A 71 1.07 -1.28 -0.58
CA VAL A 71 0.82 0.01 -1.26
C VAL A 71 2.08 0.89 -1.23
N ILE A 72 2.77 0.96 -0.08
CA ILE A 72 4.05 1.67 0.06
C ILE A 72 5.10 1.05 -0.87
N PHE A 73 5.20 -0.28 -0.89
CA PHE A 73 6.10 -0.96 -1.81
C PHE A 73 5.81 -0.60 -3.29
N GLY A 74 4.53 -0.59 -3.68
CA GLY A 74 4.11 -0.14 -5.00
C GLY A 74 4.51 1.30 -5.31
N ALA A 75 4.32 2.22 -4.35
CA ALA A 75 4.73 3.61 -4.47
C ALA A 75 6.24 3.74 -4.70
N LEU A 76 7.05 3.06 -3.87
CA LEU A 76 8.51 3.08 -3.95
C LEU A 76 9.02 2.46 -5.25
N TYR A 77 8.45 1.32 -5.66
CA TYR A 77 8.80 0.66 -6.91
C TYR A 77 8.54 1.55 -8.13
N HIS A 78 7.35 2.14 -8.21
CA HIS A 78 6.98 2.99 -9.33
C HIS A 78 7.76 4.31 -9.33
N LEU A 79 8.03 4.90 -8.16
CA LEU A 79 8.88 6.08 -8.04
C LEU A 79 10.32 5.79 -8.49
N TYR A 80 10.90 4.68 -8.00
CA TYR A 80 12.23 4.23 -8.42
C TYR A 80 12.31 4.04 -9.92
N LYS A 81 11.34 3.34 -10.53
CA LYS A 81 11.29 3.13 -11.98
C LYS A 81 11.04 4.41 -12.77
N ALA A 82 10.25 5.35 -12.25
CA ALA A 82 10.04 6.65 -12.89
C ALA A 82 11.36 7.44 -13.05
N ILE A 83 12.28 7.31 -12.09
CA ILE A 83 13.57 8.00 -12.08
C ILE A 83 14.65 7.20 -12.85
N THR A 84 14.61 5.87 -12.79
CA THR A 84 15.66 4.99 -13.37
C THR A 84 15.40 4.52 -14.79
N VAL A 85 14.17 4.61 -15.30
CA VAL A 85 13.87 4.27 -16.70
C VAL A 85 14.54 5.31 -17.61
N LYS A 86 15.73 4.97 -18.12
CA LYS A 86 16.32 5.65 -19.28
C LYS A 86 15.37 5.55 -20.47
N LYS A 87 15.52 6.49 -21.41
CA LYS A 87 14.66 6.69 -22.58
C LYS A 87 14.86 5.57 -23.63
N ASP A 88 15.13 4.35 -23.18
CA ASP A 88 15.69 3.28 -24.01
C ASP A 88 14.59 2.32 -24.51
N ALA A 89 13.32 2.56 -24.15
CA ALA A 89 12.17 1.87 -24.77
C ALA A 89 11.73 2.52 -26.11
N VAL A 90 12.55 3.38 -26.70
CA VAL A 90 12.35 3.92 -28.07
C VAL A 90 13.30 3.24 -29.08
N GLN A 91 14.24 2.42 -28.62
CA GLN A 91 15.32 1.89 -29.47
C GLN A 91 15.44 0.36 -29.38
N ASP A 92 14.32 -0.34 -29.52
CA ASP A 92 14.30 -1.79 -29.78
C ASP A 92 13.20 -2.13 -30.79
N ASN A 93 13.08 -1.29 -31.82
CA ASN A 93 12.39 -1.58 -33.06
C ASN A 93 13.33 -1.17 -34.20
N ASP A 94 14.31 -2.01 -34.50
CA ASP A 94 14.94 -2.15 -35.82
C ASP A 94 15.44 -3.59 -35.98
#